data_AF-A0A6B3HCQ2-F1
#
_entry.id   AF-A0A6B3HCQ2-F1
#
_cell.length_a   1.000
_cell.length_b   1.000
_cell.length_c   1.000
_cell.angle_alpha   90.00
_cell.angle_beta   90.00
_cell.angle_gamma   90.00
#
_symmetry.space_group_name_H-M   'P 1'
#
loop_
_entity.id
_entity.type
_entity.pdbx_description
1 polymer ?
#
loop_
_entity_poly.entity_id
_entity_poly.type
_entity_poly.pdbx_seq_one_letter_code
_entity_poly.pdbx_strand_id
1 'polypeptide(L)'
;GKEDAVRAKAELRGYFTELTADRRRSPGDDLISTLAAARDGAELLDDKELAVMAMVLLITGQDTTTYQLGNIAYTLLTRPELLKTVQAEPERLPRTIEELLRYIPFRKGVGIPRIATEDV
;
A
#
# COMPACT_ATOMS: atom_id res chain seq x y z
N GLY A 1 -19.56 3.70 -10.41
CA GLY A 1 -20.11 4.93 -9.77
C GLY A 1 -19.97 4.87 -8.26
N LYS A 2 -20.57 5.83 -7.51
CA LYS A 2 -20.52 5.83 -6.03
C LYS A 2 -21.08 4.54 -5.41
N GLU A 3 -22.17 4.03 -5.97
CA GLU A 3 -22.82 2.79 -5.52
C GLU A 3 -21.90 1.56 -5.71
N ASP A 4 -21.24 1.45 -6.87
CA ASP A 4 -20.27 0.37 -7.10
C ASP A 4 -19.09 0.43 -6.13
N ALA A 5 -18.62 1.63 -5.78
CA ALA A 5 -17.51 1.80 -4.82
C ALA A 5 -17.93 1.38 -3.40
N VAL A 6 -19.16 1.69 -2.99
CA VAL A 6 -19.72 1.24 -1.71
C VAL A 6 -19.87 -0.28 -1.70
N ARG A 7 -20.39 -0.87 -2.78
CA ARG A 7 -20.52 -2.32 -2.93
C ARG A 7 -19.16 -3.03 -2.87
N ALA A 8 -18.19 -2.59 -3.66
CA ALA A 8 -16.84 -3.15 -3.66
C ALA A 8 -16.18 -3.06 -2.27
N LYS A 9 -16.36 -1.94 -1.56
CA LYS A 9 -15.86 -1.79 -0.19
C LYS A 9 -16.51 -2.80 0.77
N ALA A 10 -17.81 -3.03 0.65
CA ALA A 10 -18.53 -3.97 1.49
C ALA A 10 -18.12 -5.43 1.21
N GLU A 11 -18.00 -5.80 -0.08
CA GLU A 11 -17.55 -7.13 -0.51
C GLU A 11 -16.12 -7.43 -0.04
N LEU A 12 -15.18 -6.50 -0.24
CA LEU A 12 -13.81 -6.64 0.26
C LEU A 12 -13.78 -6.78 1.79
N ARG A 13 -14.59 -6.00 2.51
CA ARG A 13 -14.66 -6.13 3.97
C ARG A 13 -15.20 -7.49 4.40
N GLY A 14 -16.21 -8.02 3.71
CA GLY A 14 -16.72 -9.37 3.94
C GLY A 14 -15.65 -10.43 3.74
N TYR A 15 -14.97 -10.40 2.59
CA TYR A 15 -13.86 -11.30 2.28
C TYR A 15 -12.77 -11.30 3.35
N PHE A 16 -12.30 -10.12 3.76
CA PHE A 16 -11.26 -10.02 4.77
C PHE A 16 -11.73 -10.44 6.16
N THR A 17 -12.99 -10.20 6.51
CA THR A 17 -13.55 -10.67 7.79
C THR A 17 -13.49 -12.20 7.89
N GLU A 18 -13.85 -12.91 6.83
CA GLU A 18 -13.78 -14.37 6.77
C GLU A 18 -12.32 -14.85 6.81
N LEU A 19 -11.47 -14.28 5.94
CA LEU A 19 -10.07 -14.65 5.84
C LEU A 19 -9.32 -14.45 7.16
N THR A 20 -9.49 -13.31 7.83
CA THR A 20 -8.77 -13.03 9.07
C THR A 20 -9.26 -13.91 10.22
N ALA A 21 -10.56 -14.23 10.26
CA ALA A 21 -11.10 -15.17 11.24
C ALA A 21 -10.53 -16.59 11.04
N ASP A 22 -10.35 -17.03 9.78
CA ASP A 22 -9.68 -18.29 9.46
C ASP A 22 -8.22 -18.28 9.92
N ARG A 23 -7.44 -17.23 9.60
CA ARG A 23 -6.03 -17.12 10.02
C ARG A 23 -5.85 -17.04 11.54
N ARG A 24 -6.83 -16.48 12.25
CA ARG A 24 -6.83 -16.45 13.71
C ARG A 24 -7.10 -17.83 14.32
N ARG A 25 -7.98 -18.64 13.71
CA ARG A 25 -8.26 -20.01 14.15
C ARG A 25 -7.16 -21.00 13.77
N SER A 26 -6.60 -20.85 12.58
CA SER A 26 -5.59 -21.73 11.99
C SER A 26 -4.46 -20.90 11.38
N PRO A 27 -3.49 -20.45 12.19
CA PRO A 27 -2.38 -19.63 11.73
C PRO A 27 -1.50 -20.32 10.68
N GLY A 28 -1.07 -19.56 9.68
CA GLY A 28 -0.06 -19.95 8.68
C GLY A 28 1.19 -19.07 8.76
N ASP A 29 2.08 -19.22 7.77
CA ASP A 29 3.33 -18.46 7.64
C ASP A 29 3.17 -17.20 6.77
N ASP A 30 2.12 -16.42 7.05
CA ASP A 30 1.76 -15.23 6.28
C ASP A 30 1.59 -14.00 7.17
N LEU A 31 1.62 -12.82 6.54
CA LEU A 31 1.51 -11.55 7.25
C LEU A 31 0.20 -11.39 8.03
N ILE A 32 -0.93 -11.92 7.53
CA ILE A 32 -2.22 -11.82 8.22
C ILE A 32 -2.20 -12.68 9.48
N SER A 33 -1.65 -13.88 9.42
CA SER A 33 -1.44 -14.75 10.59
C SER A 33 -0.51 -14.09 11.62
N THR A 34 0.54 -13.42 11.15
CA THR A 34 1.48 -12.67 12.02
C THR A 34 0.76 -11.53 12.76
N LEU A 35 -0.06 -10.75 12.06
CA LEU A 35 -0.87 -9.67 12.65
C LEU A 35 -1.95 -10.21 13.60
N ALA A 36 -2.57 -11.34 13.26
CA ALA A 36 -3.60 -11.98 14.08
C ALA A 36 -3.04 -12.48 15.44
N ALA A 37 -1.76 -12.87 15.45
CA ALA A 37 -1.06 -13.36 16.63
C ALA A 37 -0.38 -12.24 17.46
N ALA A 38 -0.30 -11.01 16.94
CA ALA A 38 0.36 -9.90 17.63
C ALA A 38 -0.36 -9.51 18.93
N ARG A 39 0.40 -9.38 20.02
CA ARG A 39 -0.12 -9.02 21.35
C ARG A 39 0.75 -7.98 22.03
N ASP A 40 0.09 -7.08 22.78
CA ASP A 40 0.70 -6.19 23.76
C ASP A 40 -0.19 -6.20 25.01
N GLY A 41 0.07 -7.15 25.92
CA GLY A 41 -0.86 -7.56 26.98
C GLY A 41 -2.05 -8.35 26.43
N ALA A 42 -2.98 -7.67 25.76
CA ALA A 42 -4.12 -8.26 25.06
C ALA A 42 -3.83 -8.41 23.54
N GLU A 43 -4.81 -8.90 22.77
CA GLU A 43 -4.74 -8.84 21.31
C GLU A 43 -4.56 -7.39 20.86
N LEU A 44 -3.59 -7.17 19.96
CA LEU A 44 -3.30 -5.82 19.49
C LEU A 44 -4.39 -5.31 18.53
N LEU A 45 -5.06 -6.22 17.81
CA LEU A 45 -6.13 -5.92 16.87
C LEU A 45 -7.31 -6.84 17.15
N ASP A 46 -8.49 -6.26 17.38
CA ASP A 46 -9.73 -7.04 17.42
C ASP A 46 -10.07 -7.63 16.02
N ASP A 47 -11.11 -8.46 15.93
CA ASP A 47 -11.53 -9.08 14.66
C ASP A 47 -11.83 -8.06 13.54
N LYS A 48 -12.44 -6.93 13.89
CA LYS A 48 -12.80 -5.89 12.91
C LYS A 48 -11.57 -5.10 12.50
N GLU A 49 -10.71 -4.77 13.45
CA GLU A 49 -9.45 -4.05 13.21
C GLU A 49 -8.51 -4.87 12.35
N LEU A 50 -8.38 -6.18 12.62
CA LEU A 50 -7.57 -7.08 11.81
C LEU A 50 -8.10 -7.19 10.36
N ALA A 51 -9.42 -7.34 10.18
CA ALA A 51 -10.04 -7.36 8.86
C ALA A 51 -9.81 -6.06 8.08
N VAL A 52 -9.98 -4.90 8.75
CA VAL A 52 -9.72 -3.59 8.14
C VAL A 52 -8.24 -3.41 7.83
N MET A 53 -7.33 -3.83 8.71
CA MET A 53 -5.88 -3.74 8.49
C MET A 53 -5.45 -4.58 7.28
N ALA A 54 -5.91 -5.84 7.20
CA ALA A 54 -5.63 -6.71 6.06
C ALA A 54 -6.15 -6.11 4.73
N MET A 55 -7.36 -5.54 4.76
CA MET A 55 -7.94 -4.83 3.62
C MET A 55 -7.12 -3.59 3.23
N VAL A 56 -6.70 -2.78 4.20
CA VAL A 56 -5.88 -1.59 3.97
C VAL A 56 -4.55 -1.99 3.32
N LEU A 57 -3.86 -3.00 3.84
CA LEU A 57 -2.60 -3.49 3.29
C LEU A 57 -2.72 -3.90 1.82
N LEU A 58 -3.77 -4.64 1.46
CA LEU A 58 -4.04 -5.00 0.06
C LEU A 58 -4.20 -3.75 -0.80
N ILE A 59 -5.09 -2.84 -0.42
CA ILE A 59 -5.43 -1.65 -1.22
C ILE A 59 -4.21 -0.75 -1.37
N THR A 60 -3.51 -0.44 -0.28
CA THR A 60 -2.36 0.46 -0.30
C THR A 60 -1.16 -0.12 -1.02
N GLY A 61 -0.95 -1.44 -0.90
CA GLY A 61 0.21 -2.13 -1.46
C GLY A 61 0.14 -2.33 -2.98
N GLN A 62 -1.06 -2.52 -3.53
CA GLN A 62 -1.22 -2.83 -4.95
C GLN A 62 -1.25 -1.57 -5.84
N ASP A 63 -2.01 -0.53 -5.46
CA ASP A 63 -2.26 0.63 -6.33
C ASP A 63 -0.98 1.43 -6.55
N THR A 64 -0.39 1.90 -5.44
CA THR A 64 0.72 2.85 -5.47
C THR A 64 1.96 2.27 -6.13
N THR A 65 2.27 1.02 -5.82
CA THR A 65 3.40 0.29 -6.41
C THR A 65 3.20 0.07 -7.91
N THR A 66 2.01 -0.36 -8.33
CA THR A 66 1.71 -0.59 -9.75
C THR A 66 1.87 0.70 -10.56
N TYR A 67 1.32 1.81 -10.08
CA TYR A 67 1.47 3.09 -10.77
C TYR A 67 2.92 3.58 -10.80
N GLN A 68 3.66 3.45 -9.69
CA GLN A 68 5.05 3.92 -9.65
C GLN A 68 5.98 3.07 -10.51
N LEU A 69 5.79 1.76 -10.59
CA LEU A 69 6.53 0.92 -11.53
C LEU A 69 6.31 1.38 -12.97
N GLY A 70 5.05 1.63 -13.35
CA GLY A 70 4.72 2.16 -14.68
C GLY A 70 5.33 3.54 -14.94
N ASN A 71 5.23 4.47 -13.98
CA ASN A 71 5.75 5.83 -14.11
C ASN A 71 7.29 5.86 -14.20
N ILE A 72 7.98 5.05 -13.39
CA ILE A 72 9.44 4.93 -13.40
C ILE A 72 9.89 4.34 -14.74
N ALA A 73 9.28 3.24 -15.18
CA ALA A 73 9.60 2.61 -16.46
C ALA A 73 9.39 3.59 -17.61
N TYR A 74 8.25 4.28 -17.65
CA TYR A 74 7.98 5.31 -18.65
C TYR A 74 9.02 6.45 -18.61
N THR A 75 9.37 6.95 -17.42
CA THR A 75 10.35 8.04 -17.26
C THR A 75 11.74 7.64 -17.74
N LEU A 76 12.19 6.42 -17.47
CA LEU A 76 13.47 5.90 -17.95
C LEU A 76 13.45 5.70 -19.47
N LEU A 77 12.40 5.08 -20.01
CA LEU A 77 12.28 4.80 -21.45
C LEU A 77 12.13 6.06 -22.30
N THR A 78 11.65 7.17 -21.72
CA THR A 78 11.55 8.48 -22.38
C THR A 78 12.75 9.40 -22.10
N ARG A 79 13.72 8.96 -21.29
CA ARG A 79 14.96 9.67 -20.98
C ARG A 79 16.18 8.79 -21.26
N PRO A 80 16.58 8.63 -22.53
CA PRO A 80 17.59 7.65 -22.93
C PRO A 80 18.95 7.86 -22.26
N GLU A 81 19.37 9.10 -22.01
CA GLU A 81 20.65 9.37 -21.33
C GLU A 81 20.64 8.93 -19.85
N LEU A 82 19.49 9.09 -19.17
CA LEU A 82 19.32 8.59 -17.81
C LEU A 82 19.33 7.06 -17.80
N LEU A 83 18.62 6.43 -18.74
CA LEU A 83 18.62 4.97 -18.87
C LEU A 83 20.02 4.41 -19.14
N LYS A 84 20.78 5.00 -20.08
CA LYS A 84 22.17 4.62 -20.35
C LYS A 84 23.05 4.74 -19.11
N THR A 85 22.91 5.82 -18.34
CA THR A 85 23.68 6.04 -17.11
C THR A 85 23.42 4.93 -16.09
N VAL A 86 22.15 4.59 -15.86
CA VAL A 86 21.77 3.53 -14.91
C VAL A 86 22.20 2.13 -15.40
N GLN A 87 22.21 1.90 -16.71
CA GLN A 87 22.71 0.65 -17.30
C GLN A 87 24.23 0.51 -17.18
N ALA A 88 24.97 1.60 -17.34
CA ALA A 88 26.42 1.61 -17.22
C ALA A 88 26.90 1.53 -15.76
N GLU A 89 26.13 2.11 -14.82
CA GLU A 89 26.46 2.20 -13.40
C GLU A 89 25.27 1.70 -12.54
N PRO A 90 25.00 0.37 -12.48
CA PRO A 90 23.86 -0.21 -11.76
C PRO A 90 23.82 0.14 -10.26
N GLU A 91 24.97 0.40 -9.65
CA GLU A 91 25.11 0.85 -8.26
C GLU A 91 24.43 2.21 -8.00
N ARG A 92 24.13 2.99 -9.06
CA ARG A 92 23.39 4.25 -8.94
C ARG A 92 21.88 4.05 -8.89
N LEU A 93 21.38 2.86 -9.21
CA LEU A 93 19.96 2.58 -9.26
C LEU A 93 19.22 2.96 -7.96
N PRO A 94 19.71 2.65 -6.74
CA PRO A 94 19.03 3.07 -5.50
C PRO A 94 18.86 4.59 -5.41
N ARG A 95 19.92 5.36 -5.70
CA ARG A 95 19.87 6.83 -5.67
C ARG A 95 18.97 7.39 -6.77
N THR A 96 18.99 6.78 -7.95
CA THR A 96 18.11 7.19 -9.06
C THR A 96 16.65 6.91 -8.74
N ILE A 97 16.32 5.80 -8.07
CA ILE A 97 14.96 5.50 -7.62
C ILE A 97 14.46 6.56 -6.65
N GLU A 98 15.25 6.94 -5.65
CA GLU A 98 14.90 8.03 -4.70
C GLU A 98 14.58 9.34 -5.44
N GLU A 99 15.40 9.70 -6.43
CA GLU A 99 15.18 10.90 -7.22
C GLU A 99 13.95 10.80 -8.13
N LEU A 100 13.65 9.63 -8.68
CA LEU A 100 12.43 9.40 -9.46
C LEU A 100 11.18 9.47 -8.57
N LEU A 101 11.22 8.90 -7.37
CA LEU A 101 10.13 8.97 -6.39
C LEU A 101 9.87 10.42 -5.97
N ARG A 102 10.91 11.26 -5.86
CA ARG A 102 10.81 12.70 -5.60
C ARG A 102 10.25 13.47 -6.81
N TYR A 103 10.69 13.13 -8.01
CA TYR A 103 10.39 13.89 -9.24
C TYR A 103 9.00 13.61 -9.81
N ILE A 104 8.52 12.36 -9.76
CA ILE A 104 7.28 11.94 -10.42
C ILE A 104 6.06 12.40 -9.60
N PRO A 105 5.17 13.24 -10.15
CA PRO A 105 3.92 13.61 -9.49
C PRO A 105 2.89 12.47 -9.59
N PHE A 106 3.04 11.43 -8.76
CA PHE A 106 2.32 10.16 -8.91
C PHE A 106 0.81 10.22 -8.61
N ARG A 107 0.32 11.28 -7.96
CA ARG A 107 -1.09 11.46 -7.59
C ARG A 107 -1.65 12.78 -8.06
N LYS A 108 -2.97 12.81 -8.28
CA LYS A 108 -3.72 14.05 -8.55
C LYS A 108 -4.14 14.70 -7.23
N GLY A 109 -3.86 16.00 -7.08
CA GLY A 109 -4.30 16.78 -5.92
C GLY A 109 -3.73 16.27 -4.58
N VAL A 110 -4.55 16.35 -3.53
CA VAL A 110 -4.15 16.08 -2.13
C VAL A 110 -4.67 14.73 -1.61
N GLY A 111 -4.21 14.33 -0.43
CA GLY A 111 -4.59 13.09 0.27
C GLY A 111 -5.68 13.30 1.33
N ILE A 112 -5.65 12.45 2.36
CA ILE A 112 -6.55 12.52 3.52
C ILE A 112 -6.19 13.78 4.35
N PRO A 113 -7.17 14.65 4.68
CA PRO A 113 -6.92 15.88 5.43
C PRO A 113 -6.60 15.61 6.90
N ARG A 114 -6.10 16.65 7.59
CA ARG A 114 -5.98 16.72 9.06
C ARG A 114 -6.95 17.77 9.58
N ILE A 115 -7.45 17.58 10.80
CA ILE A 115 -8.36 18.51 11.48
C ILE A 115 -7.62 19.11 12.67
N ALA A 116 -7.64 20.45 12.80
CA ALA A 116 -7.12 21.13 13.98
C ALA A 116 -8.01 20.82 15.18
N THR A 117 -7.42 20.39 16.30
CA THR A 117 -8.14 20.02 17.51
C THR A 117 -8.38 21.21 18.45
N GLU A 118 -7.74 22.33 18.15
CA GLU A 118 -7.80 23.62 18.83
C GLU A 118 -7.47 24.73 17.82
N ASP A 119 -7.67 26.00 18.21
CA ASP A 119 -7.37 27.16 17.35
C ASP A 119 -5.85 27.30 17.11
N VAL A 120 -5.47 27.65 15.88
CA VAL A 120 -4.06 27.81 15.42
C VAL A 120 -3.84 29.18 14.79
#